data_AF-X0XWJ7-F1
#
_entry.id   AF-X0XWJ7-F1
#
_cell.length_a   1.000
_cell.length_b   1.000
_cell.length_c   1.000
_cell.angle_alpha   90.00
_cell.angle_beta   90.00
_cell.angle_gamma   90.00
#
_symmetry.space_group_name_H-M   'P 1'
#
loop_
_entity.id
_entity.type
_entity.pdbx_description
1 polymer ?
#
loop_
_entity_poly.entity_id
_entity_poly.type
_entity_poly.pdbx_seq_one_letter_code
_entity_poly.pdbx_strand_id
1 'polypeptide(L)'
;AGSWKTYLVQGAGNIPLLLDSALWNATPEDHNPPPEYEGPWEFLPLVDYMATFCINRHDRLINGLFMDWSVRKIGLKELWTLKWNRNFDTAGPYTKAGGVLPED
;
A
#
# COMPACT_ATOMS: atom_id res chain seq x y z
N ALA A 1 -13.26 -5.10 6.82
CA ALA A 1 -14.49 -4.41 6.39
C ALA A 1 -14.13 -3.03 5.85
N GLY A 2 -14.77 -2.51 4.79
CA GLY A 2 -14.42 -1.20 4.23
C GLY A 2 -14.06 -1.17 2.74
N SER A 3 -14.26 -2.27 2.01
CA SER A 3 -14.01 -2.33 0.56
C SER A 3 -14.80 -1.26 -0.20
N TRP A 4 -14.15 -0.71 -1.23
CA TRP A 4 -14.80 0.13 -2.22
C TRP A 4 -15.92 -0.63 -2.95
N LYS A 5 -16.97 0.09 -3.35
CA LYS A 5 -18.15 -0.49 -4.01
C LYS A 5 -18.23 -0.16 -5.49
N THR A 6 -17.51 0.87 -5.92
CA THR A 6 -17.42 1.35 -7.29
C THR A 6 -16.09 2.08 -7.46
N TYR A 7 -15.57 2.12 -8.68
CA TYR A 7 -14.40 2.93 -9.05
C TYR A 7 -14.74 4.41 -9.27
N LEU A 8 -16.04 4.73 -9.41
CA LEU A 8 -16.55 6.09 -9.60
C LEU A 8 -16.60 6.85 -8.27
N VAL A 9 -15.43 7.11 -7.68
CA VAL A 9 -15.28 7.81 -6.40
C VAL A 9 -14.33 9.00 -6.52
N GLN A 10 -14.57 10.02 -5.70
CA GLN A 10 -13.68 11.17 -5.62
C GLN A 10 -12.30 10.75 -5.09
N GLY A 11 -11.23 11.28 -5.69
CA GLY A 11 -9.86 10.93 -5.30
C GLY A 11 -9.40 9.56 -5.80
N ALA A 12 -10.04 9.02 -6.85
CA ALA A 12 -9.71 7.71 -7.44
C ALA A 12 -8.22 7.55 -7.84
N GLY A 13 -7.52 8.63 -8.19
CA GLY A 13 -6.07 8.61 -8.46
C GLY A 13 -5.17 8.37 -7.24
N ASN A 14 -5.73 8.30 -6.02
CA ASN A 14 -5.02 7.89 -4.81
C ASN A 14 -5.49 6.52 -4.27
N ILE A 15 -6.35 5.82 -5.00
CA ILE A 15 -6.89 4.52 -4.61
C ILE A 15 -6.25 3.42 -5.47
N PRO A 16 -5.41 2.54 -4.88
CA PRO A 16 -4.76 1.46 -5.61
C PRO A 16 -5.77 0.39 -6.04
N LEU A 17 -5.60 -0.14 -7.25
CA LEU A 17 -6.40 -1.22 -7.82
C LEU A 17 -5.59 -2.49 -8.08
N LEU A 18 -4.40 -2.35 -8.68
CA LEU A 18 -3.48 -3.45 -8.97
C LEU A 18 -2.03 -2.96 -8.86
N LEU A 19 -1.17 -3.73 -8.21
CA LEU A 19 0.23 -3.38 -7.95
C LEU A 19 1.13 -4.59 -8.11
N ASP A 20 2.43 -4.35 -8.24
CA ASP A 20 3.42 -5.39 -8.06
C ASP A 20 3.32 -5.95 -6.63
N SER A 21 3.07 -7.26 -6.51
CA SER A 21 2.90 -7.93 -5.22
C SER A 21 3.51 -9.33 -5.23
N ALA A 22 3.85 -9.81 -4.05
CA ALA A 22 4.24 -11.20 -3.82
C ALA A 22 3.04 -12.16 -3.77
N LEU A 23 1.82 -11.66 -3.50
CA LEU A 23 0.60 -12.46 -3.41
C LEU A 23 -0.43 -12.04 -4.48
N TRP A 24 -1.40 -12.91 -4.76
CA TRP A 24 -2.47 -12.62 -5.73
C TRP A 24 -3.54 -11.68 -5.18
N ASN A 25 -3.62 -11.51 -3.86
CA ASN A 25 -4.51 -10.55 -3.20
C ASN A 25 -3.91 -10.08 -1.87
N ALA A 26 -4.43 -8.95 -1.38
CA ALA A 26 -4.09 -8.42 -0.08
C ALA A 26 -5.19 -7.46 0.39
N THR A 27 -5.30 -7.29 1.71
CA THR A 27 -6.17 -6.27 2.32
C THR A 27 -5.36 -5.42 3.31
N PRO A 28 -4.52 -4.49 2.84
CA PRO A 28 -3.69 -3.67 3.72
C PRO A 28 -4.50 -2.79 4.67
N GLU A 29 -3.95 -2.62 5.86
CA GLU A 29 -4.44 -1.74 6.91
C GLU A 29 -3.36 -0.70 7.25
N ASP A 30 -3.80 0.47 7.70
CA ASP A 30 -2.96 1.64 7.98
C ASP A 30 -1.95 1.43 9.13
N HIS A 31 -2.24 0.47 10.00
CA HIS A 31 -1.38 0.07 11.11
C HIS A 31 -0.57 -1.20 10.81
N ASN A 32 -0.60 -1.72 9.58
CA ASN A 32 0.36 -2.75 9.15
C ASN A 32 1.77 -2.14 9.11
N PRO A 33 2.74 -2.70 9.85
CA PRO A 33 4.09 -2.13 9.93
C PRO A 33 4.87 -2.27 8.61
N PRO A 34 5.91 -1.46 8.40
CA PRO A 34 6.91 -1.78 7.37
C PRO A 34 7.61 -3.10 7.74
N PRO A 35 7.91 -3.97 6.76
CA PRO A 35 8.63 -5.21 7.04
C PRO A 35 10.08 -4.94 7.44
N GLU A 36 10.60 -5.70 8.42
CA GLU A 36 11.99 -5.60 8.87
C GLU A 36 13.00 -6.06 7.81
N TYR A 37 12.61 -7.00 6.96
CA TYR A 37 13.43 -7.53 5.88
C TYR A 37 12.56 -7.93 4.69
N GLU A 38 13.17 -7.89 3.50
CA GLU A 38 12.54 -8.38 2.29
C GLU A 38 12.43 -9.92 2.34
N GLY A 39 11.27 -10.50 2.07
CA GLY A 39 11.23 -11.90 1.61
C GLY A 39 10.42 -12.98 2.34
N PRO A 40 9.82 -12.86 3.55
CA PRO A 40 9.06 -13.98 4.09
C PRO A 40 7.58 -13.90 3.66
N TRP A 41 7.31 -13.73 2.36
CA TRP A 41 5.96 -13.51 1.82
C TRP A 41 4.99 -14.67 2.07
N GLU A 42 5.53 -15.85 2.37
CA GLU A 42 4.82 -17.10 2.58
C GLU A 42 4.05 -17.17 3.92
N PHE A 43 4.38 -16.30 4.89
CA PHE A 43 3.76 -16.30 6.24
C PHE A 43 2.98 -15.02 6.57
N LEU A 44 3.00 -14.03 5.68
CA LEU A 44 2.40 -12.70 5.89
C LEU A 44 0.87 -12.59 5.92
N PRO A 45 0.06 -13.43 5.23
CA PRO A 45 -1.38 -13.22 5.18
C PRO A 45 -2.11 -13.32 6.54
N LEU A 46 -1.40 -13.75 7.59
CA LEU A 46 -1.94 -13.85 8.95
C LEU A 46 -1.73 -12.57 9.79
N VAL A 47 -0.85 -11.65 9.39
CA VAL A 47 -0.43 -10.52 10.24
C VAL A 47 -0.29 -9.20 9.49
N ASP A 48 0.18 -9.22 8.24
CA ASP A 48 0.58 -7.99 7.53
C ASP A 48 0.43 -8.12 6.02
N TYR A 49 -0.61 -7.48 5.48
CA TYR A 49 -0.85 -7.45 4.03
C TYR A 49 -0.05 -6.36 3.31
N MET A 50 0.44 -5.33 4.01
CA MET A 50 1.20 -4.23 3.40
C MET A 50 2.56 -4.72 2.92
N ALA A 51 3.20 -5.59 3.71
CA ALA A 51 4.48 -6.18 3.38
C ALA A 51 4.45 -6.86 1.98
N THR A 52 3.33 -7.45 1.55
CA THR A 52 3.22 -8.11 0.23
C THR A 52 3.54 -7.20 -0.97
N PHE A 53 3.42 -5.88 -0.80
CA PHE A 53 3.74 -4.85 -1.80
C PHE A 53 5.15 -4.26 -1.62
N CYS A 54 5.81 -4.53 -0.49
CA CYS A 54 7.14 -4.03 -0.15
C CYS A 54 8.25 -4.87 -0.79
N ILE A 55 8.20 -5.05 -2.11
CA ILE A 55 9.15 -5.85 -2.89
C ILE A 55 10.12 -4.96 -3.65
N ASN A 56 11.41 -5.27 -3.64
CA ASN A 56 12.43 -4.49 -4.32
C ASN A 56 12.63 -4.98 -5.76
N ARG A 57 11.60 -4.81 -6.61
CA ARG A 57 11.68 -5.18 -8.04
C ARG A 57 12.22 -4.07 -8.94
N HIS A 58 12.02 -2.80 -8.56
CA HIS A 58 12.36 -1.64 -9.40
C HIS A 58 13.07 -0.52 -8.62
N ASP A 59 14.21 -0.82 -7.99
CA ASP A 59 15.02 0.17 -7.25
C ASP A 59 14.20 0.96 -6.21
N ARG A 60 13.54 0.23 -5.28
CA ARG A 60 12.66 0.78 -4.22
C ARG A 60 11.39 1.47 -4.73
N LEU A 61 10.99 1.19 -5.96
CA LEU A 61 9.71 1.57 -6.53
C LEU A 61 8.91 0.32 -6.92
N ILE A 62 7.60 0.46 -6.96
CA ILE A 62 6.69 -0.49 -7.59
C ILE A 62 5.75 0.23 -8.55
N ASN A 63 5.15 -0.48 -9.49
CA ASN A 63 4.13 0.06 -10.36
C ASN A 63 2.74 -0.16 -9.75
N GLY A 64 1.84 0.80 -9.96
CA GLY A 64 0.44 0.68 -9.56
C GLY A 64 -0.52 1.26 -10.58
N LEU A 65 -1.61 0.52 -10.80
CA LEU A 65 -2.84 0.96 -11.44
C LEU A 65 -3.78 1.52 -10.37
N PHE A 66 -4.34 2.69 -10.61
CA PHE A 66 -5.26 3.38 -9.71
C PHE A 66 -6.70 3.33 -10.21
N MET A 67 -7.67 3.64 -9.34
CA MET A 67 -9.10 3.60 -9.71
C MET A 67 -9.52 4.64 -10.76
N ASP A 68 -8.69 5.64 -11.02
CA ASP A 68 -8.86 6.57 -12.15
C ASP A 68 -8.26 6.05 -13.46
N TRP A 69 -7.81 4.78 -13.47
CA TRP A 69 -7.14 4.10 -14.58
C TRP A 69 -5.77 4.66 -14.96
N SER A 70 -5.21 5.55 -14.14
CA SER A 70 -3.82 5.97 -14.30
C SER A 70 -2.85 4.89 -13.83
N VAL A 71 -1.68 4.84 -14.45
CA VAL A 71 -0.56 3.99 -14.05
C VAL A 71 0.61 4.87 -13.66
N ARG A 72 1.21 4.62 -12.49
CA ARG A 72 2.42 5.32 -12.04
C ARG A 72 3.29 4.46 -11.15
N LYS A 73 4.52 4.92 -10.98
CA LYS A 73 5.43 4.41 -9.96
C LYS A 73 5.00 4.91 -8.58
N ILE A 74 5.26 4.08 -7.58
CA ILE A 74 4.93 4.29 -6.17
C ILE A 74 6.21 3.99 -5.38
N GLY A 75 6.61 4.90 -4.50
CA GLY A 75 7.71 4.62 -3.55
C GLY A 75 7.24 3.70 -2.43
N LEU A 76 8.12 2.86 -1.88
CA LEU A 76 7.70 1.92 -0.82
C LEU A 76 7.05 2.62 0.38
N LYS A 77 7.62 3.74 0.87
CA LYS A 77 7.01 4.54 1.95
C LYS A 77 5.68 5.19 1.58
N GLU A 78 5.45 5.40 0.28
CA GLU A 78 4.22 6.03 -0.22
C GLU A 78 3.00 5.10 -0.06
N LEU A 79 3.22 3.78 0.06
CA LEU A 79 2.14 2.79 0.20
C LEU A 79 1.19 3.12 1.37
N TRP A 80 1.71 3.65 2.48
CA TRP A 80 0.92 4.08 3.64
C TRP A 80 0.16 5.39 3.46
N THR A 81 0.37 6.10 2.35
CA THR A 81 -0.36 7.34 2.02
C THR A 81 -1.50 7.11 1.02
N LEU A 82 -1.63 5.89 0.51
CA LEU A 82 -2.67 5.48 -0.44
C LEU A 82 -3.94 5.02 0.27
N LYS A 83 -5.10 5.21 -0.37
CA LYS A 83 -6.40 4.92 0.23
C LYS A 83 -6.90 3.52 -0.13
N TRP A 84 -6.27 2.48 0.44
CA TRP A 84 -6.55 1.06 0.15
C TRP A 84 -8.00 0.64 0.38
N ASN A 85 -8.62 1.19 1.41
CA ASN A 85 -10.01 0.95 1.74
C ASN A 85 -10.66 2.23 2.28
N ARG A 86 -11.99 2.24 2.45
CA ARG A 86 -12.74 3.43 2.87
C ARG A 86 -12.31 3.97 4.24
N ASN A 87 -11.84 3.10 5.12
CA ASN A 87 -11.48 3.42 6.51
C ASN A 87 -9.98 3.65 6.69
N PHE A 88 -9.16 3.41 5.67
CA PHE A 88 -7.71 3.53 5.75
C PHE A 88 -7.27 4.96 6.06
N ASP A 89 -6.54 5.20 7.15
CA ASP A 89 -6.00 6.52 7.47
C ASP A 89 -4.70 6.81 6.67
N THR A 90 -4.79 7.72 5.72
CA THR A 90 -3.64 8.15 4.89
C THR A 90 -2.70 9.11 5.62
N ALA A 91 -3.02 9.48 6.86
CA ALA A 91 -2.18 10.22 7.80
C ALA A 91 -1.79 9.35 9.02
N GLY A 92 -1.88 8.02 8.88
CA GLY A 92 -1.61 7.05 9.94
C GLY A 92 -0.16 7.01 10.42
N PRO A 93 0.17 6.05 11.32
CA PRO A 93 1.43 6.04 12.08
C PRO A 93 2.68 5.93 11.20
N TYR A 94 2.60 5.26 10.06
CA TYR A 94 3.74 5.07 9.14
C TYR A 94 3.86 6.15 8.07
N THR A 95 3.34 7.35 8.36
CA THR A 95 3.40 8.51 7.46
C THR A 95 4.15 9.66 8.12
N LYS A 96 4.47 10.71 7.35
CA LYS A 96 5.03 11.94 7.91
C LYS A 96 4.13 12.58 8.98
N ALA A 97 2.81 12.45 8.84
CA ALA A 97 1.86 12.95 9.85
C ALA A 97 1.89 12.11 11.13
N GLY A 98 2.20 10.81 11.02
CA GLY A 98 2.46 9.91 12.13
C GLY A 98 3.85 10.05 12.77
N GLY A 99 4.71 10.92 12.23
CA GLY A 99 6.05 11.20 12.76
C GLY A 99 7.20 10.46 12.07
N VAL A 100 6.92 9.70 10.99
CA VAL A 100 7.98 9.03 10.22
C VAL A 100 8.85 10.02 9.47
N LEU A 101 10.16 9.84 9.59
CA LEU A 101 11.18 10.64 8.96
C LEU A 101 11.64 10.02 7.61
N PRO A 102 12.23 10.84 6.70
CA PRO A 102 12.81 10.34 5.45
C PRO A 102 13.86 9.23 5.63
N GLU A 103 14.56 9.19 6.75
CA GLU A 103 15.64 8.26 7.09
C GLU A 103 15.19 6.92 7.69
N ASP A 104 13.93 6.82 8.17
CA ASP A 104 13.38 5.57 8.77
C ASP A 104 13.24 4.42 7.75
#